data_AF-A8AXU6-F1
#
_entry.id   AF-A8AXU6-F1
#
_cell.length_a   1.000
_cell.length_b   1.000
_cell.length_c   1.000
_cell.angle_alpha   90.00
_cell.angle_beta   90.00
_cell.angle_gamma   90.00
#
_symmetry.space_group_name_H-M   'P 1'
#
loop_
_entity.id
_entity.type
_entity.pdbx_description
1 polymer ?
#
loop_
_entity_poly.entity_id
_entity_poly.type
_entity_poly.pdbx_seq_one_letter_code
_entity_poly.pdbx_strand_id
1 'polypeptide(L)'
;MTSKTNQEIRKDVSRFSGLCLLYTLAMSAVVTVYSIVTLMIFIYQHRGGDLQAAKEAASQFLANDGGMYLFAVPVGLLIFWLYRKKQLFSTDLRHKKRSMTPKAFLILTSLLLLAQTFFNLFSQVFESFLNIFGLSIMSSVEAASADSTTWTMFLYSAIVGPISEELIFRVAGLRTFEKYGKVFAISFSSLLFGIFHGNLPQIIFATFVGFIFSYVTLEYSVFWSIGLHIFNNLVLGDGLALLYSYLPGVLVGLVHVILLYGGSGLALYFLYSLRKEISAYIKTNKPESGSFRSAFMSVWFWLFTIFMIGNAVYMLFL
;
A
#
# COMPACT_ATOMS: atom_id res chain seq x y z
N MET A 1 32.05 -13.02 0.23
CA MET A 1 31.05 -12.15 -0.43
C MET A 1 31.77 -11.35 -1.50
N THR A 2 31.38 -11.44 -2.77
CA THR A 2 32.04 -10.63 -3.81
C THR A 2 31.53 -9.19 -3.74
N SER A 3 32.40 -8.21 -4.04
CA SER A 3 32.00 -6.80 -4.11
C SER A 3 30.89 -6.56 -5.15
N LYS A 4 30.87 -7.39 -6.21
CA LYS A 4 29.93 -7.34 -7.33
C LYS A 4 28.46 -7.51 -6.91
N THR A 5 28.10 -8.56 -6.15
CA THR A 5 26.71 -8.78 -5.72
C THR A 5 26.18 -7.61 -4.89
N ASN A 6 27.01 -7.07 -4.00
CA ASN A 6 26.66 -5.89 -3.18
C ASN A 6 26.46 -4.62 -4.03
N GLN A 7 27.29 -4.41 -5.06
CA GLN A 7 27.12 -3.30 -6.00
C GLN A 7 25.83 -3.45 -6.83
N GLU A 8 25.49 -4.67 -7.27
CA GLU A 8 24.26 -4.94 -8.02
C GLU A 8 23.00 -4.73 -7.17
N ILE A 9 22.98 -5.22 -5.93
CA ILE A 9 21.87 -4.97 -4.98
C ILE A 9 21.65 -3.47 -4.81
N ARG A 10 22.71 -2.72 -4.47
CA ARG A 10 22.63 -1.27 -4.28
C ARG A 10 22.14 -0.54 -5.54
N LYS A 11 22.60 -0.97 -6.72
CA LYS A 11 22.22 -0.41 -8.02
C LYS A 11 20.76 -0.64 -8.36
N ASP A 12 20.23 -1.84 -8.15
CA ASP A 12 18.84 -2.15 -8.48
C ASP A 12 17.86 -1.57 -7.45
N VAL A 13 18.22 -1.56 -6.16
CA VAL A 13 17.50 -0.82 -5.11
C VAL A 13 17.48 0.68 -5.41
N SER A 14 18.62 1.26 -5.80
CA SER A 14 18.72 2.67 -6.19
C SER A 14 17.83 3.02 -7.38
N ARG A 15 17.81 2.16 -8.41
CA ARG A 15 16.96 2.37 -9.59
C ARG A 15 15.48 2.29 -9.24
N PHE A 16 15.08 1.23 -8.53
CA PHE A 16 13.67 1.03 -8.21
C PHE A 16 13.15 2.12 -7.25
N SER A 17 13.92 2.51 -6.23
CA SER A 17 13.55 3.62 -5.33
C SER A 17 13.50 4.98 -6.05
N GLY A 18 14.43 5.22 -6.99
CA GLY A 18 14.40 6.43 -7.84
C GLY A 18 13.18 6.48 -8.76
N LEU A 19 12.71 5.33 -9.25
CA LEU A 19 11.47 5.22 -10.02
C LEU A 19 10.21 5.40 -9.15
N CYS A 20 10.22 4.89 -7.90
CA CYS A 20 9.16 5.18 -6.94
C CYS A 20 9.07 6.70 -6.66
N LEU A 21 10.21 7.37 -6.42
CA LEU A 21 10.24 8.83 -6.24
C LEU A 21 9.75 9.59 -7.47
N LEU A 22 10.23 9.22 -8.67
CA LEU A 22 9.77 9.83 -9.92
C LEU A 22 8.27 9.61 -10.14
N TYR A 23 7.75 8.43 -9.81
CA TYR A 23 6.32 8.14 -9.85
C TYR A 23 5.54 9.01 -8.88
N THR A 24 5.93 9.10 -7.60
CA THR A 24 5.25 9.98 -6.64
C THR A 24 5.27 11.44 -7.09
N LEU A 25 6.39 11.96 -7.58
CA LEU A 25 6.48 13.33 -8.09
C LEU A 25 5.56 13.56 -9.32
N ALA A 26 5.46 12.57 -10.21
CA ALA A 26 4.53 12.63 -11.34
C ALA A 26 3.05 12.56 -10.88
N MET A 27 2.73 11.72 -9.89
CA MET A 27 1.40 11.67 -9.27
C MET A 27 1.03 13.02 -8.66
N SER A 28 1.90 13.58 -7.82
CA SER A 28 1.69 14.89 -7.19
C SER A 28 1.48 15.99 -8.24
N ALA A 29 2.24 16.00 -9.33
CA ALA A 29 2.07 16.96 -10.42
C ALA A 29 0.68 16.83 -11.10
N VAL A 30 0.24 15.61 -11.42
CA VAL A 30 -1.09 15.37 -12.02
C VAL A 30 -2.21 15.77 -11.06
N VAL A 31 -2.11 15.36 -9.78
CA VAL A 31 -3.08 15.72 -8.73
C VAL A 31 -3.14 17.23 -8.55
N THR A 32 -2.00 17.93 -8.45
CA THR A 32 -1.97 19.39 -8.36
C THR A 32 -2.62 20.08 -9.56
N VAL A 33 -2.31 19.64 -10.79
CA VAL A 33 -2.95 20.20 -12.00
C VAL A 33 -4.46 19.94 -11.99
N TYR A 34 -4.90 18.74 -11.62
CA TYR A 34 -6.32 18.39 -11.49
C TYR A 34 -7.01 19.30 -10.47
N SER A 35 -6.46 19.45 -9.27
CA SER A 35 -7.01 20.31 -8.21
C SER A 35 -7.10 21.78 -8.62
N ILE A 36 -6.10 22.31 -9.33
CA ILE A 36 -6.11 23.68 -9.86
C ILE A 36 -7.21 23.84 -10.92
N VAL A 37 -7.35 22.89 -11.86
CA VAL A 37 -8.40 22.92 -12.89
C VAL A 37 -9.78 22.85 -12.25
N THR A 38 -10.00 21.94 -11.30
CA THR A 38 -11.26 21.82 -10.55
C THR A 38 -11.59 23.11 -9.81
N LEU A 39 -10.63 23.71 -9.09
CA LEU A 39 -10.82 24.99 -8.42
C LEU A 39 -11.22 26.10 -9.42
N MET A 40 -10.57 26.19 -10.59
CA MET A 40 -10.94 27.15 -11.62
C MET A 40 -12.35 26.92 -12.19
N ILE A 41 -12.79 25.66 -12.33
CA ILE A 41 -14.15 25.32 -12.77
C ILE A 41 -15.19 25.76 -11.73
N PHE A 42 -14.97 25.47 -10.44
CA PHE A 42 -15.90 25.88 -9.38
C PHE A 42 -15.96 27.42 -9.25
N ILE A 43 -14.81 28.11 -9.31
CA ILE A 43 -14.76 29.59 -9.35
C ILE A 43 -15.49 30.14 -10.60
N TYR A 44 -15.39 29.46 -11.75
CA TYR A 44 -16.13 29.83 -12.96
C TYR A 44 -17.65 29.67 -12.77
N GLN A 45 -18.09 28.56 -12.18
CA GLN A 45 -19.52 28.26 -11.97
C GLN A 45 -20.16 29.22 -10.96
N HIS A 46 -19.41 29.67 -9.95
CA HIS A 46 -19.86 30.61 -8.92
C HIS A 46 -19.57 32.09 -9.27
N ARG A 47 -19.36 32.42 -10.56
CA ARG A 47 -19.11 33.80 -11.01
C ARG A 47 -20.27 34.72 -10.63
N GLY A 48 -19.96 35.75 -9.83
CA GLY A 48 -20.94 36.70 -9.28
C GLY A 48 -21.48 36.33 -7.90
N GLY A 49 -21.13 35.14 -7.38
CA GLY A 49 -21.38 34.73 -5.99
C GLY A 49 -20.15 34.87 -5.10
N ASP A 50 -20.20 34.26 -3.92
CA ASP A 50 -19.10 34.27 -2.95
C ASP A 50 -17.95 33.34 -3.38
N LEU A 51 -16.74 33.91 -3.44
CA LEU A 51 -15.50 33.19 -3.72
C LEU A 51 -15.16 32.14 -2.65
N GLN A 52 -15.58 32.37 -1.40
CA GLN A 52 -15.34 31.43 -0.31
C GLN A 52 -16.18 30.15 -0.50
N ALA A 53 -17.48 30.29 -0.75
CA ALA A 53 -18.36 29.18 -1.09
C ALA A 53 -17.84 28.36 -2.30
N ALA A 54 -17.31 29.03 -3.33
CA ALA A 54 -16.71 28.36 -4.48
C ALA A 54 -15.48 27.49 -4.13
N LYS A 55 -14.62 27.97 -3.21
CA LYS A 55 -13.46 27.23 -2.71
C LYS A 55 -13.88 26.04 -1.83
N GLU A 56 -14.86 26.23 -0.97
CA GLU A 56 -15.38 25.18 -0.08
C GLU A 56 -16.03 24.05 -0.89
N ALA A 57 -16.85 24.38 -1.88
CA ALA A 57 -17.44 23.39 -2.78
C ALA A 57 -16.38 22.62 -3.59
N ALA A 58 -15.33 23.30 -4.08
CA ALA A 58 -14.20 22.66 -4.75
C ALA A 58 -13.42 21.72 -3.80
N SER A 59 -13.20 22.14 -2.54
CA SER A 59 -12.51 21.34 -1.53
C SER A 59 -13.30 20.08 -1.15
N GLN A 60 -14.62 20.22 -0.93
CA GLN A 60 -15.50 19.08 -0.65
C GLN A 60 -15.55 18.08 -1.81
N PHE A 61 -15.56 18.56 -3.06
CA PHE A 61 -15.46 17.70 -4.23
C PHE A 61 -14.11 16.95 -4.27
N LEU A 62 -12.99 17.67 -4.14
CA LEU A 62 -11.64 17.10 -4.20
C LEU A 62 -11.34 16.11 -3.06
N ALA A 63 -11.93 16.31 -1.88
CA ALA A 63 -11.80 15.38 -0.75
C ALA A 63 -12.43 14.00 -1.03
N ASN A 64 -13.41 13.92 -1.93
CA ASN A 64 -14.18 12.71 -2.21
C ASN A 64 -13.96 12.16 -3.63
N ASP A 65 -13.29 12.87 -4.54
CA ASP A 65 -13.07 12.44 -5.92
C ASP A 65 -11.83 11.54 -6.08
N GLY A 66 -12.02 10.36 -6.67
CA GLY A 66 -10.91 9.49 -7.10
C GLY A 66 -10.36 9.80 -8.49
N GLY A 67 -11.01 10.68 -9.26
CA GLY A 67 -10.64 11.05 -10.62
C GLY A 67 -9.19 11.54 -10.72
N MET A 68 -8.75 12.38 -9.80
CA MET A 68 -7.35 12.83 -9.74
C MET A 68 -6.34 11.67 -9.71
N TYR A 69 -6.63 10.59 -8.97
CA TYR A 69 -5.77 9.39 -8.93
C TYR A 69 -5.92 8.51 -10.18
N LEU A 70 -7.14 8.37 -10.71
CA LEU A 70 -7.40 7.63 -11.96
C LEU A 70 -6.65 8.22 -13.16
N PHE A 71 -6.47 9.55 -13.23
CA PHE A 71 -5.62 10.20 -14.23
C PHE A 71 -4.12 10.03 -13.98
N ALA A 72 -3.71 9.92 -12.71
CA ALA A 72 -2.31 9.89 -12.33
C ALA A 72 -1.68 8.48 -12.41
N VAL A 73 -2.43 7.42 -12.08
CA VAL A 73 -1.99 6.01 -12.15
C VAL A 73 -1.42 5.61 -13.53
N PRO A 74 -2.05 5.95 -14.68
CA PRO A 74 -1.50 5.67 -16.01
C PRO A 74 -0.10 6.24 -16.25
N VAL A 75 0.22 7.41 -15.67
CA VAL A 75 1.55 8.03 -15.79
C VAL A 75 2.60 7.19 -15.05
N GLY A 76 2.26 6.67 -13.87
CA GLY A 76 3.10 5.72 -13.14
C GLY A 76 3.35 4.41 -13.88
N LEU A 77 2.26 3.80 -14.35
CA LEU A 77 2.35 2.56 -15.12
C LEU A 77 3.16 2.75 -16.41
N LEU A 78 3.08 3.91 -17.05
CA LEU A 78 3.92 4.28 -18.20
C LEU A 78 5.41 4.34 -17.81
N ILE A 79 5.77 5.02 -16.72
CA ILE A 79 7.16 5.09 -16.21
C ILE A 79 7.72 3.68 -15.98
N PHE A 80 6.98 2.82 -15.28
CA PHE A 80 7.43 1.45 -14.98
C PHE A 80 7.42 0.53 -16.21
N TRP A 81 6.47 0.69 -17.13
CA TRP A 81 6.42 -0.07 -18.39
C TRP A 81 7.62 0.24 -19.29
N LEU A 82 7.99 1.52 -19.43
CA LEU A 82 9.17 1.95 -20.16
C LEU A 82 10.46 1.43 -19.50
N TYR A 83 10.58 1.56 -18.17
CA TYR A 83 11.72 1.00 -17.41
C TYR A 83 11.89 -0.51 -17.61
N ARG A 84 10.79 -1.28 -17.57
CA ARG A 84 10.77 -2.74 -17.82
C ARG A 84 10.89 -3.09 -19.31
N LYS A 85 11.30 -2.17 -20.19
CA LYS A 85 11.43 -2.39 -21.64
C LYS A 85 10.18 -3.03 -22.26
N LYS A 86 9.00 -2.56 -21.84
CA LYS A 86 7.67 -3.05 -22.22
C LYS A 86 7.30 -4.46 -21.71
N GLN A 87 8.12 -5.11 -20.87
CA GLN A 87 7.88 -6.49 -20.39
C GLN A 87 6.95 -6.60 -19.16
N LEU A 88 6.60 -5.47 -18.52
CA LEU A 88 5.75 -5.40 -17.32
C LEU A 88 4.44 -6.22 -17.44
N PHE A 89 3.83 -6.25 -18.62
CA PHE A 89 2.56 -6.94 -18.88
C PHE A 89 2.70 -8.31 -19.58
N SER A 90 3.91 -8.88 -19.64
CA SER A 90 4.17 -10.11 -20.42
C SER A 90 4.79 -11.25 -19.60
N THR A 91 6.10 -11.45 -19.66
CA THR A 91 6.81 -12.55 -18.99
C THR A 91 6.67 -12.50 -17.47
N ASP A 92 6.66 -11.29 -16.92
CA ASP A 92 6.68 -11.06 -15.48
C ASP A 92 5.35 -11.48 -14.80
N LEU A 93 4.23 -11.44 -15.53
CA LEU A 93 2.90 -11.87 -15.06
C LEU A 93 2.67 -13.39 -15.11
N ARG A 94 3.35 -14.11 -16.01
CA ARG A 94 3.03 -15.52 -16.35
C ARG A 94 3.58 -16.56 -15.37
N HIS A 95 4.18 -16.14 -14.27
CA HIS A 95 4.74 -17.03 -13.26
C HIS A 95 3.66 -17.56 -12.30
N LYS A 96 3.28 -18.84 -12.46
CA LYS A 96 2.41 -19.59 -11.55
C LYS A 96 3.19 -20.77 -10.96
N LYS A 97 3.23 -20.92 -9.63
CA LYS A 97 3.89 -22.07 -8.96
C LYS A 97 2.89 -23.03 -8.33
N ARG A 98 2.05 -22.57 -7.39
CA ARG A 98 1.04 -23.41 -6.69
C ARG A 98 -0.38 -22.94 -6.99
N SER A 99 -1.35 -23.86 -6.86
CA SER A 99 -2.78 -23.52 -6.81
C SER A 99 -3.14 -22.98 -5.43
N MET A 100 -4.04 -21.98 -5.38
CA MET A 100 -4.63 -21.54 -4.13
C MET A 100 -5.62 -22.60 -3.63
N THR A 101 -5.53 -22.97 -2.35
CA THR A 101 -6.50 -23.87 -1.71
C THR A 101 -7.41 -23.06 -0.78
N PRO A 102 -8.62 -23.54 -0.44
CA PRO A 102 -9.48 -22.84 0.52
C PRO A 102 -8.81 -22.61 1.87
N LYS A 103 -7.99 -23.57 2.34
CA LYS A 103 -7.18 -23.43 3.57
C LYS A 103 -6.13 -22.32 3.43
N ALA A 104 -5.42 -22.25 2.30
CA ALA A 104 -4.45 -21.19 2.05
C ALA A 104 -5.11 -19.80 1.98
N PHE A 105 -6.26 -19.70 1.30
CA PHE A 105 -7.05 -18.48 1.24
C PHE A 105 -7.50 -18.03 2.64
N LEU A 106 -8.04 -18.95 3.46
CA LEU A 106 -8.42 -18.66 4.85
C LEU A 106 -7.24 -18.16 5.71
N ILE A 107 -6.06 -18.77 5.58
CA ILE A 107 -4.84 -18.32 6.26
C ILE A 107 -4.50 -16.89 5.84
N LEU A 108 -4.51 -16.60 4.53
CA LEU A 108 -4.15 -15.28 3.99
C LEU A 108 -5.18 -14.21 4.41
N THR A 109 -6.48 -14.50 4.34
CA THR A 109 -7.54 -13.60 4.83
C THR A 109 -7.43 -13.35 6.33
N SER A 110 -7.13 -14.38 7.14
CA SER A 110 -6.90 -14.18 8.58
C SER A 110 -5.70 -13.27 8.86
N LEU A 111 -4.62 -13.38 8.06
CA LEU A 111 -3.44 -12.51 8.17
C LEU A 111 -3.75 -11.06 7.75
N LEU A 112 -4.64 -10.83 6.80
CA LEU A 112 -5.14 -9.49 6.46
C LEU A 112 -5.95 -8.88 7.62
N LEU A 113 -6.81 -9.66 8.27
CA LEU A 113 -7.54 -9.21 9.46
C LEU A 113 -6.60 -8.91 10.63
N LEU A 114 -5.56 -9.74 10.84
CA LEU A 114 -4.49 -9.44 11.81
C LEU A 114 -3.76 -8.13 11.48
N ALA A 115 -3.54 -7.82 10.21
CA ALA A 115 -2.93 -6.57 9.77
C ALA A 115 -3.82 -5.36 10.12
N GLN A 116 -5.14 -5.47 9.92
CA GLN A 116 -6.10 -4.41 10.26
C GLN A 116 -6.19 -4.20 11.78
N THR A 117 -6.23 -5.27 12.59
CA THR A 117 -6.15 -5.18 14.05
C THR A 117 -4.87 -4.49 14.49
N PHE A 118 -3.74 -4.84 13.88
CA PHE A 118 -2.46 -4.21 14.16
C PHE A 118 -2.48 -2.72 13.80
N PHE A 119 -3.03 -2.34 12.64
CA PHE A 119 -3.18 -0.93 12.25
C PHE A 119 -4.04 -0.14 13.24
N ASN A 120 -5.18 -0.68 13.67
CA ASN A 120 -6.06 -0.02 14.63
C ASN A 120 -5.37 0.19 15.99
N LEU A 121 -4.75 -0.86 16.54
CA LEU A 121 -4.03 -0.79 17.82
C LEU A 121 -2.79 0.10 17.75
N PHE A 122 -2.01 0.00 16.67
CA PHE A 122 -0.85 0.87 16.44
C PHE A 122 -1.26 2.33 16.38
N SER A 123 -2.30 2.66 15.60
CA SER A 123 -2.77 4.04 15.44
C SER A 123 -3.28 4.61 16.76
N GLN A 124 -4.04 3.86 17.56
CA GLN A 124 -4.50 4.30 18.88
C GLN A 124 -3.35 4.55 19.86
N VAL A 125 -2.36 3.66 19.91
CA VAL A 125 -1.18 3.81 20.79
C VAL A 125 -0.29 4.97 20.33
N PHE A 126 -0.10 5.12 19.02
CA PHE A 126 0.74 6.16 18.45
C PHE A 126 0.11 7.55 18.54
N GLU A 127 -1.20 7.66 18.34
CA GLU A 127 -1.99 8.86 18.63
C GLU A 127 -1.88 9.25 20.11
N SER A 128 -2.03 8.28 21.02
CA SER A 128 -1.89 8.51 22.46
C SER A 128 -0.50 9.03 22.83
N PHE A 129 0.54 8.56 22.13
CA PHE A 129 1.92 9.05 22.30
C PHE A 129 2.13 10.45 21.71
N LEU A 130 1.61 10.74 20.52
CA LEU A 130 1.80 12.04 19.86
C LEU A 130 1.04 13.18 20.57
N ASN A 131 -0.12 12.88 21.17
CA ASN A 131 -0.86 13.86 21.97
C ASN A 131 -0.08 14.38 23.19
N ILE A 132 0.91 13.64 23.70
CA ILE A 132 1.84 14.12 24.76
C ILE A 132 2.63 15.36 24.28
N PHE A 133 2.86 15.47 22.97
CA PHE A 133 3.59 16.57 22.33
C PHE A 133 2.65 17.58 21.65
N GLY A 134 1.33 17.45 21.81
CA GLY A 134 0.34 18.31 21.14
C GLY A 134 0.20 18.05 19.64
N LEU A 135 0.56 16.86 19.16
CA LEU A 135 0.43 16.43 17.77
C LEU A 135 -0.65 15.33 17.65
N SER A 136 -1.31 15.24 16.50
CA SER A 136 -2.28 14.19 16.19
C SER A 136 -2.02 13.58 14.81
N ILE A 137 -2.26 12.27 14.68
CA ILE A 137 -2.33 11.54 13.41
C ILE A 137 -3.77 11.33 12.95
N MET A 138 -4.79 11.85 13.64
CA MET A 138 -6.18 11.46 13.37
C MET A 138 -6.60 11.74 11.93
N SER A 139 -6.25 12.90 11.36
CA SER A 139 -6.48 13.23 9.94
C SER A 139 -5.80 12.23 8.97
N SER A 140 -4.63 11.70 9.35
CA SER A 140 -3.93 10.66 8.61
C SER A 140 -4.55 9.28 8.78
N VAL A 141 -5.16 8.98 9.93
CA VAL A 141 -5.92 7.74 10.16
C VAL A 141 -7.22 7.78 9.37
N GLU A 142 -7.98 8.87 9.47
CA GLU A 142 -9.23 9.11 8.73
C GLU A 142 -9.01 9.00 7.22
N ALA A 143 -8.02 9.71 6.65
CA ALA A 143 -7.68 9.59 5.23
C ALA A 143 -7.21 8.18 4.82
N ALA A 144 -6.72 7.38 5.78
CA ALA A 144 -6.24 6.03 5.54
C ALA A 144 -7.33 4.95 5.65
N SER A 145 -8.43 5.24 6.35
CA SER A 145 -9.57 4.35 6.57
C SER A 145 -10.88 4.92 6.02
N ALA A 146 -10.83 5.92 5.16
CA ALA A 146 -12.00 6.54 4.55
C ALA A 146 -12.68 5.58 3.58
N ASP A 147 -13.99 5.38 3.78
CA ASP A 147 -14.83 4.61 2.85
C ASP A 147 -15.01 5.35 1.52
N SER A 148 -15.23 4.60 0.45
CA SER A 148 -15.38 5.13 -0.90
C SER A 148 -16.77 5.77 -1.12
N THR A 149 -16.92 7.05 -0.79
CA THR A 149 -18.19 7.80 -0.91
C THR A 149 -18.63 8.10 -2.35
N THR A 150 -17.72 8.04 -3.34
CA THR A 150 -18.00 8.31 -4.75
C THR A 150 -17.61 7.13 -5.66
N TRP A 151 -18.27 7.02 -6.81
CA TRP A 151 -17.92 6.02 -7.82
C TRP A 151 -16.48 6.16 -8.37
N THR A 152 -15.94 7.38 -8.45
CA THR A 152 -14.55 7.59 -8.89
C THR A 152 -13.55 7.16 -7.82
N MET A 153 -13.83 7.46 -6.54
CA MET A 153 -13.00 6.97 -5.43
C MET A 153 -13.05 5.45 -5.33
N PHE A 154 -14.25 4.86 -5.33
CA PHE A 154 -14.45 3.41 -5.29
C PHE A 154 -13.70 2.67 -6.41
N LEU A 155 -13.79 3.16 -7.65
CA LEU A 155 -13.06 2.57 -8.78
C LEU A 155 -11.54 2.65 -8.58
N TYR A 156 -11.05 3.71 -7.95
CA TYR A 156 -9.64 3.86 -7.62
C TYR A 156 -9.22 2.97 -6.44
N SER A 157 -9.74 3.21 -5.23
CA SER A 157 -9.34 2.60 -3.96
C SER A 157 -9.49 1.07 -3.94
N ALA A 158 -10.60 0.56 -4.48
CA ALA A 158 -10.94 -0.85 -4.42
C ALA A 158 -10.37 -1.66 -5.58
N ILE A 159 -10.06 -1.04 -6.74
CA ILE A 159 -9.71 -1.75 -7.98
C ILE A 159 -8.43 -1.21 -8.64
N VAL A 160 -8.44 0.03 -9.15
CA VAL A 160 -7.35 0.53 -10.02
C VAL A 160 -6.04 0.75 -9.27
N GLY A 161 -6.11 1.31 -8.05
CA GLY A 161 -4.97 1.45 -7.13
C GLY A 161 -4.32 0.10 -6.83
N PRO A 162 -5.05 -0.87 -6.23
CA PRO A 162 -4.57 -2.23 -5.96
C PRO A 162 -3.93 -2.93 -7.16
N ILE A 163 -4.53 -2.84 -8.36
CA ILE A 163 -3.94 -3.41 -9.58
C ILE A 163 -2.61 -2.71 -9.91
N SER A 164 -2.58 -1.37 -9.91
CA SER A 164 -1.40 -0.60 -10.29
C SER A 164 -0.23 -0.81 -9.33
N GLU A 165 -0.52 -0.91 -8.03
CA GLU A 165 0.46 -1.12 -6.98
C GLU A 165 1.05 -2.53 -7.06
N GLU A 166 0.23 -3.56 -7.27
CA GLU A 166 0.76 -4.92 -7.40
C GLU A 166 1.59 -5.09 -8.68
N LEU A 167 1.26 -4.38 -9.77
CA LEU A 167 2.12 -4.28 -10.96
C LEU A 167 3.47 -3.61 -10.64
N ILE A 168 3.46 -2.48 -9.93
CA ILE A 168 4.70 -1.76 -9.59
C ILE A 168 5.54 -2.56 -8.60
N PHE A 169 4.97 -2.95 -7.46
CA PHE A 169 5.73 -3.53 -6.35
C PHE A 169 6.00 -5.02 -6.50
N ARG A 170 5.09 -5.82 -7.08
CA ARG A 170 5.33 -7.26 -7.28
C ARG A 170 5.91 -7.60 -8.65
N VAL A 171 5.48 -6.92 -9.71
CA VAL A 171 5.92 -7.26 -11.06
C VAL A 171 7.23 -6.53 -11.42
N ALA A 172 7.33 -5.23 -11.17
CA ALA A 172 8.59 -4.50 -11.39
C ALA A 172 9.58 -4.62 -10.21
N GLY A 173 9.13 -4.50 -8.96
CA GLY A 173 9.98 -4.51 -7.76
C GLY A 173 10.46 -5.90 -7.33
N LEU A 174 9.55 -6.70 -6.78
CA LEU A 174 9.82 -8.02 -6.21
C LEU A 174 10.56 -8.96 -7.17
N ARG A 175 10.19 -9.01 -8.46
CA ARG A 175 10.92 -9.79 -9.49
C ARG A 175 12.34 -9.29 -9.73
N THR A 176 12.61 -7.99 -9.60
CA THR A 176 13.98 -7.43 -9.67
C THR A 176 14.82 -7.90 -8.48
N PHE A 177 14.20 -8.07 -7.31
CA PHE A 177 14.89 -8.47 -6.08
C PHE A 177 14.95 -10.01 -5.86
N GLU A 178 14.10 -10.82 -6.52
CA GLU A 178 14.01 -12.29 -6.32
C GLU A 178 15.36 -13.00 -6.49
N LYS A 179 16.20 -12.52 -7.43
CA LYS A 179 17.57 -13.03 -7.67
C LYS A 179 18.54 -12.87 -6.49
N TYR A 180 18.22 -12.07 -5.48
CA TYR A 180 19.03 -11.90 -4.26
C TYR A 180 18.52 -12.75 -3.07
N GLY A 181 17.55 -13.64 -3.32
CA GLY A 181 16.90 -14.50 -2.33
C GLY A 181 15.50 -13.99 -1.96
N LYS A 182 14.53 -14.91 -1.87
CA LYS A 182 13.10 -14.53 -1.68
C LYS A 182 12.86 -13.74 -0.41
N VAL A 183 13.56 -14.04 0.69
CA VAL A 183 13.40 -13.28 1.94
C VAL A 183 13.79 -11.81 1.76
N PHE A 184 14.91 -11.53 1.08
CA PHE A 184 15.28 -10.15 0.75
C PHE A 184 14.26 -9.48 -0.17
N ALA A 185 13.82 -10.20 -1.22
CA ALA A 185 12.86 -9.68 -2.18
C ALA A 185 11.53 -9.31 -1.52
N ILE A 186 10.98 -10.22 -0.71
CA ILE A 186 9.77 -10.00 0.10
C ILE A 186 9.98 -8.81 1.03
N SER A 187 11.00 -8.82 1.89
CA SER A 187 11.22 -7.73 2.86
C SER A 187 11.38 -6.36 2.20
N PHE A 188 12.18 -6.25 1.14
CA PHE A 188 12.50 -4.97 0.54
C PHE A 188 11.40 -4.43 -0.39
N SER A 189 10.69 -5.31 -1.10
CA SER A 189 9.48 -4.92 -1.85
C SER A 189 8.37 -4.46 -0.91
N SER A 190 8.19 -5.12 0.24
CA SER A 190 7.16 -4.77 1.23
C SER A 190 7.47 -3.46 1.93
N LEU A 191 8.73 -3.24 2.34
CA LEU A 191 9.18 -1.97 2.93
C LEU A 191 8.97 -0.79 1.99
N LEU A 192 9.35 -0.92 0.71
CA LEU A 192 9.16 0.15 -0.27
C LEU A 192 7.69 0.40 -0.59
N PHE A 193 6.87 -0.65 -0.61
CA PHE A 193 5.41 -0.54 -0.77
C PHE A 193 4.78 0.23 0.39
N GLY A 194 5.19 -0.04 1.64
CA GLY A 194 4.76 0.75 2.79
C GLY A 194 5.20 2.22 2.70
N ILE A 195 6.50 2.47 2.49
CA ILE A 195 7.05 3.84 2.34
C ILE A 195 6.31 4.63 1.24
N PHE A 196 5.90 3.97 0.16
CA PHE A 196 5.17 4.59 -0.95
C PHE A 196 3.79 5.18 -0.57
N HIS A 197 3.18 4.79 0.55
CA HIS A 197 1.91 5.36 0.98
C HIS A 197 2.03 6.78 1.54
N GLY A 198 3.23 7.20 2.00
CA GLY A 198 3.46 8.58 2.45
C GLY A 198 2.62 9.03 3.66
N ASN A 199 2.08 8.08 4.42
CA ASN A 199 1.18 8.29 5.56
C ASN A 199 1.68 7.40 6.72
N LEU A 200 1.89 7.96 7.92
CA LEU A 200 2.58 7.27 9.02
C LEU A 200 1.88 5.95 9.47
N PRO A 201 0.58 5.95 9.81
CA PRO A 201 -0.19 4.73 10.01
C PRO A 201 -0.11 3.72 8.85
N GLN A 202 -0.31 4.17 7.61
CA GLN A 202 -0.31 3.26 6.44
C GLN A 202 1.06 2.67 6.14
N ILE A 203 2.17 3.39 6.36
CA ILE A 203 3.53 2.88 6.09
C ILE A 203 3.75 1.54 6.80
N ILE A 204 3.29 1.40 8.04
CA ILE A 204 3.44 0.16 8.81
C ILE A 204 2.44 -0.91 8.33
N PHE A 205 1.16 -0.55 8.14
CA PHE A 205 0.12 -1.48 7.67
C PHE A 205 0.41 -2.04 6.29
N ALA A 206 0.66 -1.17 5.30
CA ALA A 206 1.00 -1.58 3.94
C ALA A 206 2.33 -2.32 3.88
N THR A 207 3.31 -2.03 4.75
CA THR A 207 4.50 -2.90 4.88
C THR A 207 4.09 -4.32 5.32
N PHE A 208 3.25 -4.47 6.34
CA PHE A 208 2.81 -5.77 6.84
C PHE A 208 2.01 -6.56 5.78
N VAL A 209 1.01 -5.92 5.16
CA VAL A 209 0.22 -6.50 4.07
C VAL A 209 1.10 -6.81 2.85
N GLY A 210 2.10 -5.98 2.57
CA GLY A 210 3.10 -6.19 1.53
C GLY A 210 3.87 -7.50 1.69
N PHE A 211 4.14 -7.96 2.93
CA PHE A 211 4.77 -9.27 3.16
C PHE A 211 3.88 -10.41 2.66
N ILE A 212 2.57 -10.31 2.92
CA ILE A 212 1.56 -11.29 2.51
C ILE A 212 1.50 -11.35 0.97
N PHE A 213 1.30 -10.20 0.32
CA PHE A 213 1.20 -10.10 -1.15
C PHE A 213 2.49 -10.50 -1.86
N SER A 214 3.65 -10.12 -1.32
CA SER A 214 4.95 -10.56 -1.86
C SER A 214 5.12 -12.08 -1.78
N TYR A 215 4.76 -12.72 -0.65
CA TYR A 215 4.76 -14.17 -0.54
C TYR A 215 3.78 -14.83 -1.52
N VAL A 216 2.56 -14.28 -1.65
CA VAL A 216 1.54 -14.79 -2.58
C VAL A 216 2.03 -14.75 -4.03
N THR A 217 2.66 -13.65 -4.45
CA THR A 217 3.22 -13.53 -5.80
C THR A 217 4.35 -14.53 -6.07
N LEU A 218 5.18 -14.84 -5.06
CA LEU A 218 6.32 -15.74 -5.24
C LEU A 218 5.92 -17.22 -5.21
N GLU A 219 4.90 -17.63 -4.46
CA GLU A 219 4.53 -19.05 -4.29
C GLU A 219 3.22 -19.46 -5.00
N TYR A 220 2.33 -18.52 -5.36
CA TYR A 220 1.10 -18.79 -6.09
C TYR A 220 1.14 -18.13 -7.47
N SER A 221 0.73 -16.86 -7.57
CA SER A 221 0.85 -16.00 -8.76
C SER A 221 0.58 -14.53 -8.39
N VAL A 222 0.97 -13.59 -9.25
CA VAL A 222 0.61 -12.17 -9.05
C VAL A 222 -0.89 -11.92 -9.13
N PHE A 223 -1.64 -12.71 -9.89
CA PHE A 223 -3.10 -12.57 -9.96
C PHE A 223 -3.80 -12.89 -8.64
N TRP A 224 -3.27 -13.82 -7.83
CA TRP A 224 -3.75 -14.04 -6.47
C TRP A 224 -3.40 -12.87 -5.54
N SER A 225 -2.28 -12.20 -5.78
CA SER A 225 -1.85 -11.01 -5.05
C SER A 225 -2.78 -9.82 -5.32
N ILE A 226 -3.01 -9.52 -6.61
CA ILE A 226 -4.01 -8.54 -7.08
C ILE A 226 -5.40 -8.86 -6.52
N GLY A 227 -5.84 -10.12 -6.64
CA GLY A 227 -7.16 -10.54 -6.15
C GLY A 227 -7.33 -10.39 -4.64
N LEU A 228 -6.29 -10.69 -3.85
CA LEU A 228 -6.30 -10.48 -2.40
C LEU A 228 -6.19 -9.01 -2.00
N HIS A 229 -5.53 -8.18 -2.80
CA HIS A 229 -5.48 -6.73 -2.58
C HIS A 229 -6.84 -6.08 -2.86
N ILE A 230 -7.45 -6.39 -4.01
CA ILE A 230 -8.84 -5.99 -4.30
C ILE A 230 -9.77 -6.50 -3.20
N PHE A 231 -9.65 -7.77 -2.79
CA PHE A 231 -10.47 -8.32 -1.70
C PHE A 231 -10.29 -7.58 -0.37
N ASN A 232 -9.06 -7.19 -0.01
CA ASN A 232 -8.80 -6.41 1.20
C ASN A 232 -9.55 -5.06 1.15
N ASN A 233 -9.41 -4.30 0.06
CA ASN A 233 -9.96 -2.95 -0.01
C ASN A 233 -11.48 -2.98 -0.26
N LEU A 234 -11.94 -3.82 -1.19
CA LEU A 234 -13.35 -3.93 -1.58
C LEU A 234 -14.20 -4.67 -0.53
N VAL A 235 -13.74 -5.79 0.01
CA VAL A 235 -14.57 -6.67 0.87
C VAL A 235 -14.32 -6.41 2.34
N LEU A 236 -13.06 -6.22 2.75
CA LEU A 236 -12.73 -5.95 4.16
C LEU A 236 -12.74 -4.45 4.52
N GLY A 237 -12.59 -3.56 3.54
CA GLY A 237 -12.86 -2.12 3.67
C GLY A 237 -14.32 -1.80 3.36
N ASP A 238 -14.58 -1.24 2.16
CA ASP A 238 -15.88 -0.72 1.73
C ASP A 238 -17.05 -1.70 1.99
N GLY A 239 -16.84 -3.00 1.75
CA GLY A 239 -17.85 -4.04 1.94
C GLY A 239 -18.26 -4.29 3.39
N LEU A 240 -17.34 -4.13 4.35
CA LEU A 240 -17.69 -4.21 5.78
C LEU A 240 -18.38 -2.93 6.25
N ALA A 241 -17.94 -1.75 5.79
CA ALA A 241 -18.63 -0.50 6.07
C ALA A 241 -20.08 -0.51 5.56
N LEU A 242 -20.29 -0.99 4.32
CA LEU A 242 -21.61 -1.19 3.74
C LEU A 242 -22.45 -2.18 4.57
N LEU A 243 -21.87 -3.33 4.97
CA LEU A 243 -22.57 -4.28 5.85
C LEU A 243 -22.98 -3.64 7.18
N TYR A 244 -22.12 -2.83 7.80
CA TYR A 244 -22.41 -2.14 9.05
C TYR A 244 -23.53 -1.11 8.92
N SER A 245 -23.66 -0.45 7.76
CA SER A 245 -24.75 0.51 7.51
C SER A 245 -26.16 -0.10 7.57
N TYR A 246 -26.30 -1.41 7.35
CA TYR A 246 -27.56 -2.15 7.45
C TYR A 246 -27.83 -2.79 8.82
N LEU A 247 -26.88 -2.71 9.77
CA LEU A 247 -27.00 -3.36 11.08
C LEU A 247 -27.38 -2.36 12.18
N PRO A 248 -28.23 -2.76 13.15
CA PRO A 248 -28.39 -2.02 14.41
C PRO A 248 -27.04 -1.80 15.10
N GLY A 249 -26.78 -0.61 15.66
CA GLY A 249 -25.46 -0.23 16.17
C GLY A 249 -24.83 -1.18 17.20
N VAL A 250 -25.65 -1.84 18.04
CA VAL A 250 -25.18 -2.88 18.97
C VAL A 250 -24.61 -4.10 18.23
N LEU A 251 -25.22 -4.48 17.10
CA LEU A 251 -24.72 -5.57 16.25
C LEU A 251 -23.49 -5.17 15.43
N VAL A 252 -23.36 -3.90 15.03
CA VAL A 252 -22.15 -3.40 14.34
C VAL A 252 -20.90 -3.66 15.18
N GLY A 253 -20.89 -3.19 16.44
CA GLY A 253 -19.74 -3.38 17.33
C GLY A 253 -19.43 -4.86 17.59
N LEU A 254 -20.47 -5.69 17.80
CA LEU A 254 -20.33 -7.12 18.04
C LEU A 254 -19.77 -7.86 16.81
N VAL A 255 -20.30 -7.59 15.61
CA VAL A 255 -19.84 -8.21 14.36
C VAL A 255 -18.41 -7.76 14.03
N HIS A 256 -18.09 -6.48 14.20
CA HIS A 256 -16.74 -5.95 14.00
C HIS A 256 -15.72 -6.63 14.93
N VAL A 257 -16.03 -6.72 16.23
CA VAL A 257 -15.15 -7.39 17.22
C VAL A 257 -14.97 -8.87 16.89
N ILE A 258 -16.04 -9.61 16.59
CA ILE A 258 -15.94 -11.06 16.28
C ILE A 258 -15.11 -11.28 15.01
N LEU A 259 -15.35 -10.51 13.95
CA LEU A 259 -14.65 -10.66 12.67
C LEU A 259 -13.16 -10.32 12.82
N LEU A 260 -12.85 -9.15 13.41
CA LEU A 260 -11.49 -8.63 13.51
C LEU A 260 -10.63 -9.43 14.50
N TYR A 261 -11.10 -9.63 15.73
CA TYR A 261 -10.34 -10.38 16.75
C TYR A 261 -10.41 -11.89 16.54
N GLY A 262 -11.53 -12.44 16.03
CA GLY A 262 -11.63 -13.86 15.67
C GLY A 262 -10.71 -14.22 14.49
N GLY A 263 -10.69 -13.38 13.45
CA GLY A 263 -9.74 -13.50 12.34
C GLY A 263 -8.29 -13.39 12.81
N SER A 264 -7.99 -12.45 13.70
CA SER A 264 -6.66 -12.29 14.29
C SER A 264 -6.23 -13.49 15.13
N GLY A 265 -7.13 -14.06 15.95
CA GLY A 265 -6.87 -15.27 16.72
C GLY A 265 -6.57 -16.48 15.82
N LEU A 266 -7.32 -16.62 14.72
CA LEU A 266 -7.07 -17.66 13.71
C LEU A 266 -5.71 -17.46 13.01
N ALA A 267 -5.33 -16.22 12.69
CA ALA A 267 -4.02 -15.91 12.13
C ALA A 267 -2.88 -16.25 13.09
N LEU A 268 -2.98 -15.86 14.36
CA LEU A 268 -1.99 -16.20 15.39
C LEU A 268 -1.88 -17.72 15.59
N TYR A 269 -3.01 -18.44 15.59
CA TYR A 269 -3.03 -19.90 15.61
C TYR A 269 -2.28 -20.51 14.40
N PHE A 270 -2.51 -20.00 13.18
CA PHE A 270 -1.81 -20.49 11.99
C PHE A 270 -0.33 -20.12 11.97
N LEU A 271 0.05 -18.90 12.38
CA LEU A 271 1.44 -18.48 12.52
C LEU A 271 2.19 -19.38 13.52
N TYR A 272 1.58 -19.67 14.67
CA TYR A 272 2.14 -20.60 15.65
C TYR A 272 2.23 -22.02 15.09
N SER A 273 1.18 -22.53 14.45
CA SER A 273 1.14 -23.90 13.91
C SER A 273 2.18 -24.12 12.80
N LEU A 274 2.32 -23.15 11.89
CA LEU A 274 3.23 -23.19 10.74
C LEU A 274 4.63 -22.68 11.07
N ARG A 275 4.94 -22.29 12.32
CA ARG A 275 6.22 -21.66 12.71
C ARG A 275 7.46 -22.43 12.27
N LYS A 276 7.40 -23.77 12.24
CA LYS A 276 8.50 -24.63 11.78
C LYS A 276 8.69 -24.53 10.26
N GLU A 277 7.60 -24.54 9.49
CA GLU A 277 7.61 -24.38 8.03
C GLU A 277 8.07 -22.98 7.62
N ILE A 278 7.57 -21.94 8.31
CA ILE A 278 8.01 -20.54 8.13
C ILE A 278 9.51 -20.42 8.42
N SER A 279 10.00 -20.98 9.53
CA SER A 279 11.44 -20.98 9.86
C SER A 279 12.27 -21.72 8.80
N ALA A 280 11.80 -22.87 8.31
CA ALA A 280 12.46 -23.60 7.22
C ALA A 280 12.49 -22.79 5.92
N TYR A 281 11.37 -22.15 5.55
CA TYR A 281 11.29 -21.28 4.37
C TYR A 281 12.27 -20.11 4.47
N ILE A 282 12.35 -19.43 5.62
CA ILE A 282 13.28 -18.32 5.85
C ILE A 282 14.74 -18.80 5.76
N LYS A 283 15.07 -19.95 6.34
CA LYS A 283 16.41 -20.55 6.25
C LYS A 283 16.81 -20.90 4.82
N THR A 284 15.91 -21.55 4.07
CA THR A 284 16.16 -21.99 2.68
C THR A 284 16.25 -20.82 1.69
N ASN A 285 15.52 -19.72 1.94
CA ASN A 285 15.46 -18.57 1.02
C ASN A 285 16.17 -17.31 1.57
N LYS A 286 17.08 -17.49 2.54
CA LYS A 286 17.86 -16.41 3.16
C LYS A 286 18.79 -15.75 2.13
N PRO A 287 18.91 -14.41 2.10
CA PRO A 287 19.88 -13.74 1.24
C PRO A 287 21.34 -13.94 1.73
N GLU A 288 22.30 -13.65 0.85
CA GLU A 288 23.71 -13.58 1.22
C GLU A 288 23.99 -12.49 2.27
N SER A 289 24.96 -12.74 3.17
CA SER A 289 25.52 -11.70 4.03
C SER A 289 24.45 -11.00 4.90
N GLY A 290 24.28 -9.67 4.87
CA GLY A 290 25.00 -8.63 4.10
C GLY A 290 24.15 -7.86 3.09
N SER A 291 23.30 -8.53 2.31
CA SER A 291 22.47 -7.91 1.24
C SER A 291 21.67 -6.69 1.70
N PHE A 292 21.07 -6.75 2.90
CA PHE A 292 20.34 -5.63 3.48
C PHE A 292 21.21 -4.38 3.71
N ARG A 293 22.46 -4.56 4.19
CA ARG A 293 23.40 -3.45 4.37
C ARG A 293 23.70 -2.76 3.04
N SER A 294 23.88 -3.54 1.97
CA SER A 294 24.12 -3.02 0.62
C SER A 294 22.92 -2.27 0.05
N ALA A 295 21.70 -2.72 0.35
CA ALA A 295 20.46 -2.03 -0.02
C ALA A 295 20.33 -0.68 0.70
N PHE A 296 20.55 -0.64 2.02
CA PHE A 296 20.51 0.60 2.82
C PHE A 296 21.67 1.57 2.54
N MET A 297 22.69 1.17 1.77
CA MET A 297 23.72 2.07 1.23
C MET A 297 23.30 2.78 -0.07
N SER A 298 22.05 2.61 -0.52
CA SER A 298 21.49 3.33 -1.67
C SER A 298 21.08 4.75 -1.30
N VAL A 299 21.70 5.76 -1.94
CA VAL A 299 21.31 7.17 -1.77
C VAL A 299 19.87 7.40 -2.21
N TRP A 300 19.46 6.85 -3.35
CA TRP A 300 18.10 7.00 -3.89
C TRP A 300 17.02 6.30 -3.04
N PHE A 301 17.38 5.28 -2.26
CA PHE A 301 16.48 4.71 -1.25
C PHE A 301 16.18 5.76 -0.17
N TRP A 302 17.21 6.42 0.36
CA TRP A 302 17.04 7.44 1.38
C TRP A 302 16.39 8.72 0.85
N LEU A 303 16.70 9.17 -0.37
CA LEU A 303 16.00 10.31 -0.98
C LEU A 303 14.50 10.05 -1.11
N PHE A 304 14.10 8.87 -1.60
CA PHE A 304 12.70 8.45 -1.63
C PHE A 304 12.10 8.39 -0.22
N THR A 305 12.77 7.72 0.72
CA THR A 305 12.28 7.54 2.10
C THR A 305 12.10 8.87 2.83
N ILE A 306 13.06 9.79 2.71
CA ILE A 306 13.02 11.13 3.32
C ILE A 306 11.91 11.98 2.69
N PHE A 307 11.71 11.89 1.37
CA PHE A 307 10.60 12.57 0.70
C PHE A 307 9.23 12.08 1.21
N MET A 308 9.03 10.76 1.27
CA MET A 308 7.75 10.18 1.71
C MET A 308 7.47 10.40 3.20
N ILE A 309 8.47 10.18 4.08
CA ILE A 309 8.33 10.41 5.52
C ILE A 309 8.25 11.92 5.82
N GLY A 310 8.99 12.75 5.10
CA GLY A 310 8.92 14.21 5.22
C GLY A 310 7.51 14.74 4.92
N ASN A 311 6.86 14.21 3.88
CA ASN A 311 5.46 14.51 3.60
C ASN A 311 4.53 14.02 4.72
N ALA A 312 4.70 12.77 5.18
CA ALA A 312 3.91 12.19 6.26
C ALA A 312 4.03 12.96 7.59
N VAL A 313 5.22 13.51 7.88
CA VAL A 313 5.50 14.33 9.07
C VAL A 313 4.97 15.76 8.89
N TYR A 314 5.05 16.33 7.69
CA TYR A 314 4.47 17.65 7.39
C TYR A 314 2.95 17.68 7.62
N MET A 315 2.25 16.60 7.28
CA MET A 315 0.81 16.42 7.55
C MET A 315 0.44 16.40 9.05
N LEU A 316 1.40 16.31 9.98
CA LEU A 316 1.15 16.42 11.44
C LEU A 316 1.07 17.88 11.93
N PHE A 317 1.42 18.84 11.07
CA PHE A 317 1.48 20.27 11.38
C PHE A 317 0.45 21.11 10.58
N LEU A 318 -0.50 20.44 9.92
CA LEU A 318 -1.62 21.02 9.18
C LEU A 318 -2.94 20.79 9.91
#